data_AF-A0A7C9E7K8-F1
#
_entry.id   AF-A0A7C9E7K8-F1
#
_cell.length_a   1.000
_cell.length_b   1.000
_cell.length_c   1.000
_cell.angle_alpha   90.00
_cell.angle_beta   90.00
_cell.angle_gamma   90.00
#
_symmetry.space_group_name_H-M   'P 1'
#
loop_
_entity.id
_entity.type
_entity.pdbx_description
1 polymer ?
#
loop_
_entity_poly.entity_id
_entity_poly.type
_entity_poly.pdbx_seq_one_letter_code
_entity_poly.pdbx_strand_id
1 'polypeptide(L)'
;TTIKELAHALACHPPYQVPISRIRIRHLHCQVPNTEVLYSLNATIVGLAVSPEDSHDLPACVGLGIVRGIDFSKNLLYVITPVPQSILASVDLLLQGFIQIPNGLLQVQGCISPYMSANVIPAN
;
A
#
# COMPACT_ATOMS: atom_id res chain seq x y z
N THR A 1 -23.70 0.69 -9.36
CA THR A 1 -23.67 -0.79 -9.34
C THR A 1 -22.24 -1.28 -9.49
N THR A 2 -21.51 -0.92 -10.55
CA THR A 2 -20.12 -1.38 -10.79
C THR A 2 -19.09 -1.01 -9.72
N ILE A 3 -19.10 0.24 -9.20
CA ILE A 3 -18.12 0.67 -8.19
C ILE A 3 -18.28 -0.07 -6.85
N LYS A 4 -19.51 -0.43 -6.48
CA LYS A 4 -19.80 -1.18 -5.25
C LYS A 4 -19.33 -2.63 -5.35
N GLU A 5 -19.56 -3.25 -6.51
CA GLU A 5 -19.07 -4.60 -6.81
C GLU A 5 -17.54 -4.65 -6.78
N LEU A 6 -16.88 -3.65 -7.38
CA LEU A 6 -15.42 -3.55 -7.36
C LEU A 6 -14.87 -3.32 -5.95
N ALA A 7 -15.47 -2.41 -5.18
CA ALA A 7 -15.09 -2.18 -3.78
C ALA A 7 -15.21 -3.46 -2.95
N HIS A 8 -16.30 -4.21 -3.13
CA HIS A 8 -16.51 -5.50 -2.47
C HIS A 8 -15.46 -6.54 -2.89
N ALA A 9 -15.19 -6.66 -4.19
CA ALA A 9 -14.16 -7.57 -4.70
C ALA A 9 -12.77 -7.25 -4.13
N LEU A 10 -12.39 -5.98 -4.06
CA LEU A 10 -11.13 -5.54 -3.45
C LEU A 10 -11.09 -5.83 -1.94
N ALA A 11 -12.19 -5.64 -1.22
CA ALA A 11 -12.26 -5.91 0.21
C ALA A 11 -12.18 -7.41 0.53
N CYS A 12 -12.74 -8.26 -0.32
CA CYS A 12 -12.71 -9.71 -0.17
C CYS A 12 -11.44 -10.37 -0.72
N HIS A 13 -10.61 -9.64 -1.48
CA HIS A 13 -9.41 -10.21 -2.08
C HIS A 13 -8.33 -10.44 -1.01
N PRO A 14 -7.78 -11.67 -0.89
CA PRO A 14 -6.76 -11.96 0.11
C PRO A 14 -5.47 -11.21 -0.19
N PRO A 15 -4.95 -10.40 0.75
CA PRO A 15 -3.71 -9.68 0.53
C PRO A 15 -2.49 -10.58 0.73
N TYR A 16 -1.43 -10.29 -0.01
CA TYR A 16 -0.09 -10.80 0.25
C TYR A 16 0.48 -10.13 1.50
N GLN A 17 1.04 -10.93 2.41
CA GLN A 17 1.59 -10.46 3.68
C GLN A 17 3.10 -10.27 3.54
N VAL A 18 3.59 -9.10 3.93
CA VAL A 18 5.00 -8.76 3.86
C VAL A 18 5.48 -8.25 5.21
N PRO A 19 6.55 -8.82 5.79
CA PRO A 19 7.19 -8.22 6.97
C PRO A 19 7.66 -6.80 6.64
N ILE A 20 7.33 -5.84 7.49
CA ILE A 20 7.73 -4.44 7.29
C ILE A 20 9.25 -4.31 7.22
N SER A 21 9.97 -5.13 8.00
CA SER A 21 11.44 -5.18 8.00
C SER A 21 12.07 -5.63 6.67
N ARG A 22 11.31 -6.30 5.79
CA ARG A 22 11.80 -6.75 4.48
C ARG A 22 11.70 -5.67 3.41
N ILE A 23 10.93 -4.62 3.66
CA ILE A 23 10.53 -3.64 2.65
C ILE A 23 11.12 -2.27 2.99
N ARG A 24 11.78 -1.67 2.01
CA ARG A 24 12.11 -0.25 2.01
C ARG A 24 11.00 0.54 1.33
N ILE A 25 10.86 1.80 1.72
CA ILE A 25 9.84 2.69 1.18
C ILE A 25 10.53 3.91 0.60
N ARG A 26 10.22 4.23 -0.64
CA ARG A 26 10.74 5.41 -1.33
C ARG A 26 9.57 6.25 -1.83
N HIS A 27 9.43 7.44 -1.23
CA HIS A 27 8.54 8.48 -1.74
C HIS A 27 9.17 9.14 -2.96
N LEU A 28 8.45 9.15 -4.08
CA LEU A 28 8.99 9.60 -5.36
C LEU A 28 8.97 11.13 -5.55
N HIS A 29 8.04 11.80 -4.87
CA HIS A 29 7.68 13.19 -5.19
C HIS A 29 7.60 14.09 -3.94
N CYS A 30 7.78 13.54 -2.75
CA CYS A 30 7.75 14.29 -1.50
C CYS A 30 8.72 13.71 -0.48
N GLN A 31 8.96 14.49 0.57
CA GLN A 31 9.61 14.02 1.78
C GLN A 31 8.52 13.79 2.83
N VAL A 32 8.55 12.61 3.45
CA VAL A 32 7.65 12.25 4.54
C VAL A 32 8.51 12.10 5.80
N PRO A 33 8.11 12.67 6.96
CA PRO A 33 8.81 12.45 8.20
C PRO A 33 8.94 10.95 8.52
N ASN A 34 10.08 10.53 9.08
CA ASN A 34 10.34 9.11 9.34
C ASN A 34 9.26 8.44 10.22
N THR A 35 8.64 9.20 11.12
CA THR A 35 7.54 8.75 11.98
C THR A 35 6.23 8.48 11.22
N GLU A 36 6.09 9.02 10.02
CA GLU A 36 4.87 8.99 9.21
C GLU A 36 4.98 8.10 7.97
N VAL A 37 6.19 7.60 7.65
CA VAL A 37 6.46 6.79 6.44
C VAL A 37 5.47 5.64 6.30
N LEU A 38 5.24 4.85 7.35
CA LEU A 38 4.29 3.74 7.30
C LEU A 38 2.84 4.22 7.19
N TYR A 39 2.46 5.25 7.95
CA TYR A 39 1.12 5.81 7.88
C TYR A 39 0.77 6.33 6.50
N SER A 40 1.75 6.91 5.80
CA SER A 40 1.59 7.48 4.46
C SER A 40 1.24 6.44 3.39
N LEU A 41 1.55 5.16 3.61
CA LEU A 41 1.29 4.10 2.64
C LEU A 41 -0.15 3.62 2.61
N ASN A 42 -0.93 3.90 3.66
CA ASN A 42 -2.26 3.32 3.78
C ASN A 42 -3.17 3.76 2.64
N ALA A 43 -3.86 2.79 2.04
CA ALA A 43 -4.77 3.00 0.93
C ALA A 43 -4.13 3.71 -0.29
N THR A 44 -2.83 3.49 -0.50
CA THR A 44 -2.11 4.02 -1.66
C THR A 44 -1.85 2.94 -2.70
N ILE A 45 -1.67 3.38 -3.95
CA ILE A 45 -1.08 2.56 -5.00
C ILE A 45 0.43 2.75 -4.95
N VAL A 46 1.16 1.64 -4.91
CA VAL A 46 2.63 1.60 -4.88
C VAL A 46 3.16 0.80 -6.05
N GLY A 47 4.36 1.18 -6.52
CA GLY A 47 5.18 0.32 -7.35
C GLY A 47 5.85 -0.74 -6.49
N LEU A 48 5.78 -1.99 -6.91
CA LEU A 48 6.48 -3.13 -6.32
C LEU A 48 7.80 -3.27 -7.07
N ALA A 49 8.92 -3.09 -6.38
CA ALA A 49 10.22 -3.04 -7.03
C ALA A 49 11.27 -3.89 -6.33
N VAL A 50 12.27 -4.30 -7.13
CA VAL A 50 13.53 -4.82 -6.65
C VAL A 50 14.54 -3.69 -6.71
N SER A 51 15.25 -3.48 -5.62
CA SER A 51 16.28 -2.47 -5.54
C SER A 51 17.46 -2.86 -6.43
N PRO A 52 18.13 -1.87 -7.02
CA PRO A 52 19.28 -2.13 -7.86
C PRO A 52 20.46 -2.62 -7.02
N GLU A 53 21.30 -3.46 -7.60
CA GLU A 53 22.60 -3.87 -7.02
C GLU A 53 23.55 -2.67 -7.01
N ASP A 54 23.56 -1.89 -8.10
CA ASP A 54 24.38 -0.70 -8.26
C ASP A 54 23.60 0.58 -7.92
N SER A 55 24.21 1.47 -7.15
CA SER A 55 23.56 2.70 -6.66
C SER A 55 23.19 3.71 -7.74
N HIS A 56 23.74 3.57 -8.94
CA HIS A 56 23.48 4.42 -10.09
C HIS A 56 22.26 3.97 -10.92
N ASP A 57 21.78 2.74 -10.70
CA ASP A 57 20.68 2.17 -11.46
C ASP A 57 19.32 2.55 -10.86
N LEU A 58 18.29 2.45 -11.70
CA LEU A 58 16.91 2.63 -11.27
C LEU A 58 16.34 1.32 -10.73
N PRO A 59 15.51 1.36 -9.68
CA PRO A 59 14.83 0.16 -9.20
C PRO A 59 13.97 -0.49 -10.29
N ALA A 60 14.03 -1.82 -10.37
CA ALA A 60 13.24 -2.59 -11.32
C ALA A 60 11.81 -2.77 -10.79
N CYS A 61 10.87 -1.97 -11.30
CA CYS A 61 9.45 -2.10 -10.96
C CYS A 61 8.84 -3.31 -11.68
N VAL A 62 8.37 -4.29 -10.92
CA VAL A 62 7.79 -5.54 -11.41
C VAL A 62 6.27 -5.54 -11.44
N GLY A 63 5.64 -4.47 -10.93
CA GLY A 63 4.19 -4.29 -11.00
C GLY A 63 3.66 -3.27 -9.99
N LEU A 64 2.34 -3.23 -9.85
CA LEU A 64 1.64 -2.35 -8.91
C LEU A 64 1.00 -3.14 -7.78
N GLY A 65 0.83 -2.50 -6.64
CA GLY A 65 0.11 -3.03 -5.49
C GLY A 65 -0.76 -1.96 -4.82
N ILE A 66 -1.84 -2.41 -4.19
CA ILE A 66 -2.66 -1.60 -3.30
C ILE A 66 -2.29 -1.97 -1.87
N VAL A 67 -1.80 -1.03 -1.09
CA VAL A 67 -1.56 -1.25 0.34
C VAL A 67 -2.90 -1.23 1.07
N ARG A 68 -3.40 -2.41 1.41
CA ARG A 68 -4.73 -2.57 2.03
C ARG A 68 -4.72 -2.19 3.51
N GLY A 69 -3.61 -2.39 4.18
CA GLY A 69 -3.45 -2.01 5.58
C GLY A 69 -2.08 -2.41 6.13
N ILE A 70 -1.82 -1.92 7.33
CA ILE A 70 -0.57 -2.14 8.07
C ILE A 70 -0.95 -2.58 9.48
N ASP A 71 -0.38 -3.69 9.92
CA ASP A 71 -0.55 -4.21 11.28
C ASP A 71 0.76 -4.03 12.04
N PHE A 72 0.82 -2.97 12.84
CA PHE A 72 1.98 -2.65 13.67
C PHE A 72 2.20 -3.69 14.78
N SER A 73 1.16 -4.37 15.25
CA SER A 73 1.29 -5.38 16.31
C SER A 73 2.00 -6.62 15.78
N LYS A 74 1.71 -7.00 14.53
CA LYS A 74 2.35 -8.14 13.85
C LYS A 74 3.56 -7.74 13.01
N ASN A 75 3.82 -6.44 12.86
CA ASN A 75 4.85 -5.89 11.98
C ASN A 75 4.69 -6.34 10.51
N LEU A 76 3.45 -6.34 10.01
CA LEU A 76 3.09 -6.80 8.66
C LEU A 76 2.42 -5.70 7.83
N LEU A 77 2.71 -5.71 6.53
CA LEU A 77 2.05 -4.93 5.50
C LEU A 77 1.24 -5.87 4.60
N TYR A 78 0.03 -5.47 4.26
CA TYR A 78 -0.89 -6.25 3.43
C TYR A 78 -1.06 -5.60 2.05
N VAL A 79 -0.65 -6.29 0.99
CA VAL A 79 -0.71 -5.79 -0.39
C VAL A 79 -1.66 -6.63 -1.24
N ILE A 80 -2.60 -5.97 -1.91
CA ILE A 80 -3.37 -6.58 -3.00
C ILE A 80 -2.63 -6.31 -4.31
N THR A 81 -2.35 -7.36 -5.09
CA THR A 81 -1.61 -7.23 -6.35
C THR A 81 -1.87 -8.42 -7.27
N PRO A 82 -1.90 -8.22 -8.60
CA PRO A 82 -1.91 -9.31 -9.55
C PRO A 82 -0.53 -9.94 -9.77
N VAL A 83 0.55 -9.39 -9.19
CA VAL A 83 1.91 -9.89 -9.38
C VAL A 83 2.04 -11.29 -8.75
N PRO A 84 2.53 -12.30 -9.49
CA PRO A 84 2.71 -13.66 -8.97
C PRO A 84 3.63 -13.73 -7.75
N GLN A 85 3.33 -14.65 -6.84
CA GLN A 85 4.09 -14.81 -5.59
C GLN A 85 5.58 -15.11 -5.81
N SER A 86 5.94 -15.81 -6.89
CA SER A 86 7.33 -16.08 -7.25
C SER A 86 8.14 -14.81 -7.52
N ILE A 87 7.50 -13.78 -8.09
CA ILE A 87 8.10 -12.47 -8.35
C ILE A 87 8.04 -11.61 -7.08
N LEU A 88 6.94 -11.67 -6.32
CA LEU A 88 6.83 -10.96 -5.03
C LEU A 88 7.91 -11.36 -4.02
N ALA A 89 8.45 -12.57 -4.14
CA ALA A 89 9.56 -13.03 -3.32
C ALA A 89 10.85 -12.20 -3.53
N SER A 90 11.05 -11.54 -4.67
CA SER A 90 12.22 -10.69 -4.89
C SER A 90 12.00 -9.22 -4.51
N VAL A 91 10.76 -8.81 -4.26
CA VAL A 91 10.42 -7.42 -3.96
C VAL A 91 10.94 -7.03 -2.58
N ASP A 92 11.74 -5.96 -2.54
CA ASP A 92 12.32 -5.37 -1.32
C ASP A 92 12.04 -3.86 -1.20
N LEU A 93 11.33 -3.27 -2.18
CA LEU A 93 11.10 -1.84 -2.26
C LEU A 93 9.67 -1.52 -2.70
N LEU A 94 9.04 -0.59 -1.96
CA LEU A 94 7.80 0.06 -2.36
C LEU A 94 8.09 1.48 -2.84
N LEU A 95 7.65 1.78 -4.06
CA LEU A 95 7.73 3.09 -4.67
C LEU A 95 6.39 3.80 -4.51
N GLN A 96 6.33 4.76 -3.58
CA GLN A 96 5.10 5.51 -3.33
C GLN A 96 5.11 6.80 -4.17
N GLY A 97 4.17 6.87 -5.11
CA GLY A 97 3.84 8.09 -5.85
C GLY A 97 2.66 8.85 -5.21
N PHE A 98 2.00 9.68 -6.01
CA PHE A 98 0.82 10.46 -5.61
C PHE A 98 -0.51 9.94 -6.18
N ILE A 99 -0.55 8.69 -6.66
CA ILE A 99 -1.77 8.12 -7.21
C ILE A 99 -2.70 7.75 -6.06
N GLN A 100 -3.81 8.47 -5.97
CA GLN A 100 -4.85 8.23 -4.97
C GLN A 100 -5.88 7.21 -5.47
N ILE A 101 -6.30 6.31 -4.59
CA ILE A 101 -7.42 5.40 -4.85
C ILE A 101 -8.72 6.14 -4.55
N PRO A 102 -9.72 6.12 -5.45
CA PRO A 102 -11.03 6.68 -5.15
C PRO A 102 -11.61 6.12 -3.85
N ASN A 103 -12.04 6.99 -2.94
CA ASN A 103 -12.56 6.58 -1.61
C ASN A 103 -13.69 5.56 -1.68
N GLY A 104 -14.54 5.64 -2.72
CA GLY A 104 -15.63 4.67 -2.95
C GLY A 104 -15.16 3.24 -3.19
N LEU A 105 -13.88 3.01 -3.52
CA LEU A 105 -13.28 1.68 -3.67
C LEU A 105 -12.68 1.15 -2.37
N LEU A 106 -12.48 2.02 -1.37
CA LEU A 106 -11.87 1.69 -0.09
C LEU A 106 -12.91 1.38 0.99
N GLN A 107 -14.17 1.73 0.74
CA GLN A 107 -15.30 1.58 1.66
C GLN A 107 -16.27 0.52 1.15
N VAL A 108 -16.63 -0.42 2.03
CA VAL A 108 -17.69 -1.40 1.80
C VAL A 108 -18.65 -1.33 2.97
N GLN A 109 -19.95 -1.38 2.70
CA GLN A 109 -20.97 -1.29 3.75
C GLN A 109 -20.77 -2.41 4.78
N GLY A 110 -20.67 -2.03 6.07
CA GLY A 110 -20.39 -2.95 7.16
C GLY A 110 -18.90 -3.20 7.45
N CYS A 111 -17.97 -2.64 6.67
CA CYS A 111 -16.54 -2.75 6.91
C CYS A 111 -15.93 -1.36 7.16
N ILE A 112 -15.25 -1.19 8.30
CA ILE A 112 -14.51 0.03 8.60
C ILE A 112 -13.12 -0.10 7.99
N SER A 113 -12.78 0.78 7.05
CA SER A 113 -11.40 0.92 6.60
C SER A 113 -10.58 1.50 7.76
N PRO A 114 -9.47 0.87 8.21
CA PRO A 114 -8.78 1.24 9.46
C PRO A 114 -8.31 2.69 9.57
N TYR A 115 -8.29 3.43 8.46
CA TYR A 115 -7.83 4.82 8.40
C TYR A 115 -8.87 5.79 7.85
N MET A 116 -10.10 5.33 7.59
CA MET A 116 -11.23 6.23 7.33
C MET A 116 -12.03 6.57 8.59
N SER A 117 -11.64 6.01 9.75
CA SER A 117 -12.00 6.57 11.06
C SER A 117 -11.18 7.84 11.28
N ALA A 118 -11.71 8.94 10.77
CA ALA A 118 -11.27 10.28 11.11
C ALA A 118 -11.38 10.46 12.63
N ASN A 119 -10.26 10.33 13.36
CA ASN A 119 -10.01 11.18 14.52
C ASN A 119 -9.67 12.60 14.04
N VAL A 120 -10.50 13.15 13.14
CA VAL A 120 -10.44 14.55 12.78
C VAL A 120 -11.30 15.23 13.82
N ILE A 121 -10.64 15.83 14.82
CA ILE A 121 -11.30 16.80 15.70
C ILE A 121 -11.91 17.83 14.76
N PRO A 122 -13.24 18.08 14.81
CA PRO A 122 -13.83 19.11 13.98
C PRO A 122 -13.11 20.42 14.27
N ALA A 123 -12.63 21.08 13.22
CA ALA A 123 -12.17 22.45 13.36
C ALA A 123 -13.35 23.29 13.83
N ASN A 124 -13.20 23.93 14.99
CA ASN A 124 -14.17 24.89 15.53
C ASN A 124 -14.36 26.08 14.58
#